data_AF-A0A6A5VJA1-F1
#
_entry.id   AF-A0A6A5VJA1-F1
#
_cell.length_a   1.000
_cell.length_b   1.000
_cell.length_c   1.000
_cell.angle_alpha   90.00
_cell.angle_beta   90.00
_cell.angle_gamma   90.00
#
_symmetry.space_group_name_H-M   'P 1'
#
loop_
_entity.id
_entity.type
_entity.pdbx_description
1 polymer ?
#
loop_
_entity_poly.entity_id
_entity_poly.type
_entity_poly.pdbx_seq_one_letter_code
_entity_poly.pdbx_strand_id
1 'polypeptide(L)'
;MTKRKNSRAWSFLPQKASIISRQFLNTETAPSLYTAYTKVVGARVGHVDDENLKVNLTMAKALGGKRDSAMNAVAAKVGVKMLSKPEDLTVETTAHLVGSMKDLDMGLKVEMLVKVRGLEKEQLEKVVYEARQVCPYSRAIKDNVYTTARCETM
;
A
#
# COMPACT_ATOMS: atom_id res chain seq x y z
N MET A 1 -48.52 -23.69 -7.11
CA MET A 1 -47.86 -23.24 -8.37
C MET A 1 -47.74 -21.72 -8.29
N THR A 2 -46.61 -21.04 -8.45
CA THR A 2 -45.34 -21.32 -9.14
C THR A 2 -44.30 -20.30 -8.67
N LYS A 3 -43.11 -20.79 -8.27
CA LYS A 3 -41.90 -19.99 -8.02
C LYS A 3 -41.41 -19.35 -9.32
N ARG A 4 -40.98 -18.08 -9.29
CA ARG A 4 -39.95 -17.56 -10.22
C ARG A 4 -38.99 -16.64 -9.45
N LYS A 5 -37.93 -17.25 -8.91
CA LYS A 5 -36.69 -16.55 -8.52
C LYS A 5 -36.02 -16.08 -9.82
N ASN A 6 -35.93 -14.77 -10.01
CA ASN A 6 -35.17 -14.19 -11.13
C ASN A 6 -33.74 -13.90 -10.64
N SER A 7 -32.97 -14.96 -10.39
CA SER A 7 -31.54 -14.86 -10.13
C SER A 7 -30.82 -14.88 -11.48
N ARG A 8 -30.55 -13.69 -12.05
CA ARG A 8 -29.54 -13.55 -13.11
C ARG A 8 -28.17 -13.78 -12.48
N ALA A 9 -27.82 -15.05 -12.30
CA ALA A 9 -26.45 -15.46 -12.05
C ALA A 9 -25.62 -15.05 -13.27
N TRP A 10 -24.74 -14.08 -13.10
CA TRP A 10 -23.70 -13.80 -14.09
C TRP A 10 -22.72 -14.96 -14.03
N SER A 11 -22.93 -15.96 -14.88
CA SER A 11 -21.94 -17.00 -15.13
C SER A 11 -20.79 -16.38 -15.92
N PHE A 12 -19.77 -15.91 -15.21
CA PHE A 12 -18.45 -15.71 -15.82
C PHE A 12 -17.96 -17.09 -16.26
N LEU A 13 -18.10 -17.37 -17.55
CA LEU A 13 -17.38 -18.46 -18.20
C LEU A 13 -15.89 -18.28 -17.88
N PRO A 14 -15.14 -19.34 -17.54
CA PRO A 14 -13.70 -19.22 -17.40
C PRO A 14 -13.15 -18.80 -18.76
N GLN A 15 -12.77 -17.51 -18.88
CA GLN A 15 -11.98 -17.07 -20.01
C GLN A 15 -10.73 -17.93 -20.01
N LYS A 16 -10.54 -18.69 -21.09
CA LYS A 16 -9.27 -19.36 -21.39
C LYS A 16 -8.18 -18.33 -21.13
N ALA A 17 -7.28 -18.63 -20.19
CA ALA A 17 -6.19 -17.75 -19.81
C ALA A 17 -5.49 -17.30 -21.10
N SER A 18 -5.78 -16.07 -21.51
CA SER A 18 -5.09 -15.44 -22.62
C SER A 18 -3.64 -15.36 -22.21
N ILE A 19 -2.78 -15.85 -23.10
CA ILE A 19 -1.33 -15.77 -23.05
C ILE A 19 -0.96 -14.43 -22.41
N ILE A 20 -0.27 -14.51 -21.27
CA ILE A 20 0.15 -13.39 -20.44
C ILE A 20 0.80 -12.34 -21.34
N SER A 21 0.07 -11.28 -21.70
CA SER A 21 0.69 -10.08 -22.23
C SER A 21 1.41 -9.47 -21.04
N ARG A 22 2.72 -9.74 -20.92
CA ARG A 22 3.56 -8.93 -20.06
C ARG A 22 3.34 -7.49 -20.52
N GLN A 23 2.87 -6.61 -19.64
CA GLN A 23 2.94 -5.18 -19.88
C GLN A 23 4.38 -4.88 -20.25
N PHE A 24 4.60 -4.34 -21.46
CA PHE A 24 5.94 -4.01 -21.94
C PHE A 24 6.43 -2.68 -21.35
N LEU A 25 5.57 -1.99 -20.61
CA LEU A 25 5.92 -0.79 -19.88
C LEU A 25 6.90 -1.08 -18.74
N ASN A 26 8.12 -0.61 -18.88
CA ASN A 26 9.03 -0.50 -17.75
C ASN A 26 8.55 0.64 -16.83
N THR A 27 7.85 0.28 -15.76
CA THR A 27 7.30 1.24 -14.77
C THR A 27 8.38 2.00 -14.01
N GLU A 28 9.65 1.61 -14.08
CA GLU A 28 10.76 2.32 -13.43
C GLU A 28 11.15 3.60 -14.17
N THR A 29 11.14 3.57 -15.51
CA THR A 29 11.64 4.66 -16.38
C THR A 29 10.53 5.40 -17.13
N ALA A 30 9.30 4.86 -17.12
CA ALA A 30 8.18 5.46 -17.82
C ALA A 30 7.81 6.87 -17.28
N PRO A 31 7.40 7.81 -18.14
CA PRO A 31 6.97 9.14 -17.71
C PRO A 31 5.70 9.07 -16.86
N SER A 32 5.65 9.88 -15.81
CA SER A 32 4.47 10.01 -14.95
C SER A 32 3.43 10.90 -15.61
N LEU A 33 2.23 10.36 -15.84
CA LEU A 33 1.07 11.06 -16.37
C LEU A 33 0.32 11.82 -15.28
N TYR A 34 0.23 11.21 -14.10
CA TYR A 34 -0.46 11.76 -12.94
C TYR A 34 0.23 11.28 -11.66
N THR A 35 0.21 12.13 -10.64
CA THR A 35 0.80 11.83 -9.33
C THR A 35 -0.19 12.18 -8.25
N ALA A 36 -0.50 11.21 -7.39
CA ALA A 36 -1.20 11.45 -6.14
C ALA A 36 -0.19 11.40 -4.99
N TYR A 37 -0.25 12.39 -4.11
CA TYR A 37 0.53 12.42 -2.87
C TYR A 37 -0.42 12.21 -1.70
N THR A 38 0.03 11.49 -0.67
CA THR A 38 -0.73 11.38 0.56
C THR A 38 0.20 11.21 1.76
N LYS A 39 -0.14 11.88 2.86
CA LYS A 39 0.57 11.75 4.11
C LYS A 39 -0.32 11.07 5.14
N VAL A 40 0.16 9.97 5.71
CA VAL A 40 -0.55 9.21 6.73
C VAL A 40 0.23 9.26 8.03
N VAL A 41 -0.43 9.73 9.09
CA VAL A 41 0.14 9.79 10.45
C VAL A 41 -0.66 8.85 11.35
N GLY A 42 0.02 8.07 12.20
CA GLY A 42 -0.67 7.22 13.18
C GLY A 42 -1.19 5.87 12.67
N ALA A 43 -0.77 5.47 11.47
CA ALA A 43 -1.10 4.19 10.85
C ALA A 43 -2.61 3.85 10.86
N ARG A 44 -3.06 2.97 11.76
CA ARG A 44 -4.42 2.41 11.81
C ARG A 44 -5.42 3.21 12.64
N VAL A 45 -4.91 4.06 13.54
CA VAL A 45 -5.71 4.94 14.40
C VAL A 45 -5.05 6.31 14.32
N GLY A 46 -5.30 6.98 13.20
CA GLY A 46 -4.52 8.12 12.75
C GLY A 46 -5.34 9.00 11.83
N HIS A 47 -4.68 9.73 10.96
CA HIS A 47 -5.35 10.53 9.94
C HIS A 47 -4.55 10.53 8.64
N VAL A 48 -5.27 10.70 7.55
CA VAL A 48 -4.72 11.00 6.22
C VAL A 48 -4.83 12.51 6.04
N ASP A 49 -3.72 13.14 5.69
CA ASP A 49 -3.61 14.55 5.37
C ASP A 49 -3.15 14.68 3.90
N ASP A 50 -3.97 15.35 3.10
CA ASP A 50 -3.72 15.68 1.71
C ASP A 50 -4.39 17.03 1.38
N GLU A 51 -3.99 17.68 0.29
CA GLU A 51 -4.36 19.08 -0.04
C GLU A 51 -5.88 19.32 0.01
N ASN A 52 -6.66 18.35 -0.47
CA ASN A 52 -8.12 18.44 -0.56
C ASN A 52 -8.85 17.36 0.25
N LEU A 53 -8.12 16.52 0.99
CA LEU A 53 -8.71 15.35 1.66
C LEU A 53 -8.10 15.15 3.05
N LYS A 54 -8.92 15.39 4.08
CA LYS A 54 -8.59 15.10 5.47
C LYS A 54 -9.53 14.04 6.01
N VAL A 55 -8.99 12.86 6.31
CA VAL A 55 -9.80 11.72 6.77
C VAL A 55 -9.21 11.15 8.03
N ASN A 56 -10.03 11.06 9.07
CA ASN A 56 -9.66 10.36 10.30
C ASN A 56 -9.82 8.85 10.09
N LEU A 57 -8.75 8.11 10.38
CA LEU A 57 -8.71 6.66 10.26
C LEU A 57 -9.07 6.02 11.60
N THR A 58 -10.00 5.07 11.53
CA THR A 58 -10.34 4.21 12.66
C THR A 58 -10.31 2.76 12.22
N MET A 59 -9.96 1.87 13.14
CA MET A 59 -9.90 0.44 12.84
C MET A 59 -11.30 -0.12 12.56
N ALA A 60 -11.40 -0.96 11.54
CA ALA A 60 -12.63 -1.67 11.23
C ALA A 60 -13.05 -2.56 12.40
N LYS A 61 -14.35 -2.55 12.71
CA LYS A 61 -14.94 -3.33 13.83
C LYS A 61 -14.61 -4.83 13.76
N ALA A 62 -14.52 -5.38 12.55
CA ALA A 62 -14.21 -6.79 12.30
C ALA A 62 -12.74 -7.17 12.60
N LEU A 63 -11.84 -6.20 12.73
CA LEU A 63 -10.40 -6.43 13.00
C LEU A 63 -10.04 -6.24 14.48
N GLY A 64 -11.02 -6.21 15.39
CA GLY A 64 -10.81 -6.51 16.81
C GLY A 64 -10.38 -5.37 17.73
N GLY A 65 -10.42 -4.10 17.30
CA GLY A 65 -10.16 -2.94 18.17
C GLY A 65 -8.70 -2.77 18.62
N LYS A 66 -8.35 -1.53 19.04
CA LYS A 66 -7.03 -1.00 19.48
C LYS A 66 -5.85 -1.99 19.44
N ARG A 67 -5.36 -2.34 18.24
CA ARG A 67 -4.08 -3.05 18.04
C ARG A 67 -3.38 -2.61 16.77
N ASP A 68 -2.21 -2.02 17.00
CA ASP A 68 -0.92 -2.09 16.30
C ASP A 68 -0.89 -2.19 14.76
N SER A 69 -0.05 -1.32 14.18
CA SER A 69 0.27 -1.29 12.75
C SER A 69 0.94 -2.60 12.30
N ALA A 70 0.93 -2.90 10.99
CA ALA A 70 1.69 -4.03 10.45
C ALA A 70 3.19 -3.91 10.78
N MET A 71 3.69 -2.67 10.81
CA MET A 71 5.04 -2.36 11.24
C MET A 71 5.27 -2.68 12.73
N ASN A 72 4.32 -2.39 13.63
CA ASN A 72 4.42 -2.75 15.05
C ASN A 72 4.51 -4.27 15.23
N ALA A 73 3.68 -5.02 14.49
CA ALA A 73 3.68 -6.49 14.53
C ALA A 73 4.99 -7.10 14.04
N VAL A 74 5.62 -6.47 13.04
CA VAL A 74 6.92 -6.88 12.53
C VAL A 74 8.03 -6.47 13.49
N ALA A 75 8.03 -5.23 13.97
CA ALA A 75 9.02 -4.72 14.91
C ALA A 75 9.13 -5.60 16.16
N ALA A 76 8.00 -6.06 16.72
CA ALA A 76 7.97 -7.01 17.82
C ALA A 76 8.68 -8.35 17.49
N LYS A 77 8.54 -8.86 16.25
CA LYS A 77 9.25 -10.07 15.80
C LYS A 77 10.74 -9.85 15.61
N VAL A 78 11.14 -8.65 15.17
CA VAL A 78 12.57 -8.30 14.98
C VAL A 78 13.23 -7.81 16.27
N GLY A 79 12.51 -7.81 17.41
CA GLY A 79 13.03 -7.36 18.70
C GLY A 79 13.18 -5.84 18.83
N VAL A 80 12.56 -5.07 17.93
CA VAL A 80 12.59 -3.60 17.93
C VAL A 80 11.32 -3.08 18.59
N LYS A 81 11.47 -2.24 19.62
CA LYS A 81 10.32 -1.57 20.23
C LYS A 81 9.90 -0.40 19.35
N MET A 82 8.77 -0.55 18.67
CA MET A 82 8.17 0.55 17.89
C MET A 82 7.54 1.59 18.83
N LEU A 83 7.37 2.83 18.34
CA LEU A 83 6.95 3.95 19.17
C LEU A 83 5.54 3.80 19.73
N SER A 84 5.38 4.41 20.90
CA SER A 84 4.17 4.33 21.70
C SER A 84 3.10 5.32 21.27
N LYS A 85 3.45 6.37 20.51
CA LYS A 85 2.50 7.39 20.05
C LYS A 85 2.26 7.27 18.54
N PRO A 86 1.02 7.45 18.08
CA PRO A 86 0.69 7.44 16.65
C PRO A 86 1.42 8.55 15.86
N GLU A 87 1.71 9.67 16.51
CA GLU A 87 2.37 10.84 15.91
C GLU A 87 3.85 10.60 15.55
N ASP A 88 4.45 9.57 16.15
CA ASP A 88 5.87 9.25 15.96
C ASP A 88 6.15 8.48 14.66
N LEU A 89 5.09 8.02 13.99
CA LEU A 89 5.15 7.31 12.71
C LEU A 89 4.39 8.10 11.65
N THR A 90 5.12 8.55 10.64
CA THR A 90 4.56 9.19 9.45
C THR A 90 4.99 8.40 8.22
N VAL A 91 4.03 8.10 7.35
CA VAL A 91 4.28 7.48 6.06
C VAL A 91 3.76 8.41 4.99
N GLU A 92 4.68 8.95 4.19
CA GLU A 92 4.35 9.73 3.00
C GLU A 92 4.40 8.78 1.80
N THR A 93 3.35 8.77 0.98
CA THR A 93 3.24 7.90 -0.19
C THR A 93 2.93 8.73 -1.41
N THR A 94 3.69 8.50 -2.47
CA THR A 94 3.51 9.11 -3.78
C THR A 94 3.19 8.01 -4.77
N ALA A 95 1.99 8.02 -5.33
CA ALA A 95 1.57 7.08 -6.36
C ALA A 95 1.58 7.77 -7.72
N HIS A 96 2.38 7.24 -8.64
CA HIS A 96 2.49 7.69 -10.02
C HIS A 96 1.72 6.75 -10.93
N LEU A 97 0.85 7.33 -11.75
CA LEU A 97 0.35 6.69 -12.95
C LEU A 97 1.39 6.91 -14.05
N VAL A 98 2.06 5.85 -14.48
CA VAL A 98 3.12 5.91 -15.49
C VAL A 98 2.66 5.26 -16.78
N GLY A 99 3.15 5.74 -17.92
CA GLY A 99 2.89 5.11 -19.21
C GLY A 99 2.54 6.06 -20.34
N SER A 100 1.89 5.51 -21.36
CA SER A 100 1.49 6.25 -22.56
C SER A 100 -0.01 6.10 -22.76
N MET A 101 -0.72 7.23 -22.71
CA MET A 101 -2.16 7.27 -23.03
C MET A 101 -2.44 6.86 -24.47
N LYS A 102 -1.46 7.01 -25.38
CA LYS A 102 -1.60 6.68 -26.81
C LYS A 102 -1.55 5.17 -27.05
N ASP A 103 -0.67 4.48 -26.33
CA ASP A 103 -0.45 3.04 -26.50
C ASP A 103 -1.35 2.19 -25.58
N LEU A 104 -2.19 2.85 -24.75
CA LEU A 104 -3.00 2.24 -23.69
C LEU A 104 -2.20 1.35 -22.73
N ASP A 105 -0.88 1.50 -22.69
CA ASP A 105 0.01 0.80 -21.77
C ASP A 105 0.29 1.70 -20.57
N MET A 106 -0.41 1.40 -19.47
CA MET A 106 -0.35 2.15 -18.21
C MET A 106 0.07 1.23 -17.08
N GLY A 107 0.88 1.76 -16.18
CA GLY A 107 1.33 1.08 -14.98
C GLY A 107 1.28 2.00 -13.77
N LEU A 108 1.55 1.40 -12.62
CA LEU A 108 1.67 2.13 -11.36
C LEU A 108 3.12 2.08 -10.90
N LYS A 109 3.56 3.20 -10.33
CA LYS A 109 4.81 3.29 -9.59
C LYS A 109 4.50 3.93 -8.24
N VAL A 110 4.99 3.34 -7.15
CA VAL A 110 4.72 3.83 -5.79
C VAL A 110 6.03 4.15 -5.07
N GLU A 111 6.17 5.38 -4.61
CA GLU A 111 7.28 5.79 -3.77
C GLU A 111 6.78 6.03 -2.34
N MET A 112 7.48 5.48 -1.36
CA MET A 112 7.13 5.60 0.04
C MET A 112 8.30 6.20 0.80
N LEU A 113 8.02 7.17 1.65
CA LEU A 113 8.94 7.73 2.63
C LEU A 113 8.40 7.44 4.03
N VAL A 114 9.10 6.56 4.73
CA VAL A 114 8.76 6.12 6.09
C VAL A 114 9.61 6.92 7.06
N LYS A 115 8.95 7.77 7.85
CA LYS A 115 9.59 8.60 8.87
C LYS A 115 9.20 8.10 10.25
N VAL A 116 10.20 7.80 11.07
CA VAL A 116 9.98 7.30 12.43
C VAL A 116 10.85 8.05 13.42
N ARG A 117 10.25 8.56 14.49
CA ARG A 117 10.99 9.27 15.54
C ARG A 117 11.68 8.30 16.49
N GLY A 118 12.92 8.54 16.90
CA GLY A 118 13.54 7.77 18.00
C GLY A 118 13.84 6.28 17.69
N LEU A 119 13.93 5.90 16.41
CA LEU A 119 14.57 4.66 15.96
C LEU A 119 15.80 5.01 15.13
N GLU A 120 16.83 4.17 15.22
CA GLU A 120 17.99 4.27 14.34
C GLU A 120 17.60 3.85 12.92
N LYS A 121 18.21 4.50 11.92
CA LYS A 121 17.91 4.28 10.49
C LYS A 121 18.06 2.81 10.09
N GLU A 122 19.11 2.14 10.57
CA GLU A 122 19.42 0.74 10.25
C GLU A 122 18.36 -0.22 10.81
N GLN A 123 17.89 0.04 12.03
CA GLN A 123 16.80 -0.72 12.64
C GLN A 123 15.49 -0.49 11.90
N LEU A 124 15.22 0.75 11.50
CA LEU A 124 14.03 1.10 10.72
C LEU A 124 14.02 0.41 9.36
N GLU A 125 15.14 0.44 8.64
CA GLU A 125 15.29 -0.23 7.34
C GLU A 125 15.06 -1.73 7.46
N LYS A 126 15.61 -2.37 8.49
CA LYS A 126 15.37 -3.80 8.77
C LYS A 126 13.88 -4.09 9.00
N VAL A 127 13.20 -3.26 9.79
CA VAL A 127 11.77 -3.41 10.06
C VAL A 127 10.93 -3.19 8.81
N VAL A 128 11.25 -2.19 7.99
CA VAL A 128 10.55 -1.92 6.72
C VAL A 128 10.75 -3.05 5.73
N TYR A 129 11.96 -3.61 5.64
CA TYR A 129 12.28 -4.76 4.80
C TYR A 129 11.43 -5.98 5.17
N GLU A 130 11.40 -6.36 6.44
CA GLU A 130 10.59 -7.47 6.93
C GLU A 130 9.08 -7.19 6.75
N ALA A 131 8.65 -5.94 6.98
CA ALA A 131 7.26 -5.55 6.80
C ALA A 131 6.80 -5.72 5.35
N ARG A 132 7.67 -5.43 4.38
CA ARG A 132 7.40 -5.64 2.95
C ARG A 132 7.15 -7.12 2.62
N GLN A 133 7.85 -8.04 3.28
CA GLN A 133 7.70 -9.48 3.02
C GLN A 133 6.36 -10.03 3.52
N VAL A 134 5.85 -9.49 4.63
CA VAL A 134 4.60 -9.96 5.24
C VAL A 134 3.37 -9.15 4.80
N CYS A 135 3.55 -7.93 4.30
CA CYS A 135 2.47 -7.04 3.93
C CYS A 135 1.63 -7.64 2.78
N PRO A 136 0.31 -7.81 2.96
CA PRO A 136 -0.55 -8.39 1.94
C PRO A 136 -0.55 -7.57 0.64
N TYR A 137 -0.47 -6.23 0.74
CA TYR A 137 -0.39 -5.35 -0.42
C TYR A 137 0.91 -5.53 -1.19
N SER A 138 2.06 -5.49 -0.51
CA SER A 138 3.37 -5.70 -1.15
C SER A 138 3.48 -7.07 -1.82
N ARG A 139 2.88 -8.10 -1.22
CA ARG A 139 2.81 -9.44 -1.82
C ARG A 139 1.88 -9.49 -3.04
N ALA A 140 0.74 -8.78 -3.00
CA ALA A 140 -0.23 -8.76 -4.10
C ALA A 140 0.30 -8.03 -5.34
N ILE A 141 1.11 -6.98 -5.16
CA ILE A 141 1.65 -6.17 -6.26
C ILE A 141 3.07 -6.58 -6.70
N LYS A 142 3.61 -7.63 -6.10
CA LYS A 142 4.98 -8.11 -6.37
C LYS A 142 5.15 -8.38 -7.86
N ASP A 143 6.26 -7.93 -8.42
CA ASP A 143 6.67 -8.07 -9.83
C ASP A 143 5.74 -7.38 -10.86
N ASN A 144 4.68 -6.69 -10.41
CA ASN A 144 3.72 -5.96 -11.26
C ASN A 144 3.82 -4.44 -11.10
N VAL A 145 4.15 -3.96 -9.89
CA VAL A 145 4.22 -2.54 -9.57
C VAL A 145 5.61 -2.23 -9.04
N TYR A 146 6.28 -1.26 -9.66
CA TYR A 146 7.55 -0.79 -9.12
C TYR A 146 7.30 0.02 -7.86
N THR A 147 7.99 -0.32 -6.78
CA THR A 147 7.83 0.37 -5.51
C THR A 147 9.17 0.65 -4.85
N THR A 148 9.37 1.86 -4.35
CA THR A 148 10.54 2.25 -3.57
C THR A 148 10.12 2.63 -2.16
N ALA A 149 10.95 2.27 -1.16
CA ALA A 149 10.74 2.66 0.23
C ALA A 149 12.03 3.31 0.76
N ARG A 150 11.94 4.57 1.16
CA ARG A 150 13.03 5.32 1.81
C ARG A 150 12.71 5.45 3.30
N CYS A 151 13.75 5.39 4.13
CA CYS A 151 13.64 5.48 5.57
C CYS A 151 14.38 6.72 6.07
N GLU A 152 13.69 7.54 6.87
CA GLU A 152 14.23 8.72 7.54
C GLU A 152 13.91 8.67 9.03
N THR A 153 14.84 9.15 9.85
CA THR A 153 14.67 9.27 11.29
C THR A 153 14.29 10.70 11.65
N MET A 154 13.31 10.88 12.52
CA MET A 154 12.88 12.17 13.07
C MET A 154 13.24 12.32 14.55
#